data_AF-A0A6A4Q517-F1
#
_entry.id   AF-A0A6A4Q517-F1
#
_cell.length_a   1.000
_cell.length_b   1.000
_cell.length_c   1.000
_cell.angle_alpha   90.00
_cell.angle_beta   90.00
_cell.angle_gamma   90.00
#
_symmetry.space_group_name_H-M   'P 1'
#
loop_
_entity.id
_entity.type
_entity.pdbx_description
1 polymer ?
#
loop_
_entity_poly.entity_id
_entity_poly.type
_entity_poly.pdbx_seq_one_letter_code
_entity_poly.pdbx_strand_id
1 'polypeptide(L)'
;MSANPYMIGFGIVQIFFSQIPDFHEIWWLSIVAAIMSYTYSTIGLGLGIAKVAENRTIKGTLTGVSIGDVTRTQKVWGIFQGLGNIAFAYSFSMILIEIQDTVKSPPSEVKTIKKATKISILVTTLFYLLCGCSGYAAFGDTVPGNLLTGFGFYNPFWLIDIGNAAIVIHLVGGYQVFVQPLFAFVEKEVSKKWPKVDSKTFKISIPGLSPFNLNLFRLVWRTVFVIITTVISMLIPFFNDVLGLIGALGFWPLTVYFPVEMYIIQMKIPKWSKKWVYLQMLSVFCFIVSALATVGSVAGIILDLKNYKPFGLDY
;
A
#
# COMPACT_ATOMS: atom_id res chain seq x y z
N MET A 1 4.29 -18.51 -17.92
CA MET A 1 3.03 -18.88 -17.20
C MET A 1 2.38 -17.58 -16.75
N SER A 2 1.20 -17.25 -17.25
CA SER A 2 0.56 -15.95 -16.98
C SER A 2 0.19 -15.81 -15.50
N ALA A 3 0.49 -14.66 -14.88
CA ALA A 3 0.11 -14.35 -13.49
C ALA A 3 -1.40 -14.05 -13.33
N ASN A 4 -2.13 -13.94 -14.44
CA ASN A 4 -3.54 -13.57 -14.50
C ASN A 4 -4.47 -14.45 -13.64
N PRO A 5 -4.35 -15.79 -13.61
CA PRO A 5 -5.23 -16.62 -12.79
C PRO A 5 -5.12 -16.31 -11.29
N TYR A 6 -3.92 -15.98 -10.80
CA TYR A 6 -3.72 -15.60 -9.39
C TYR A 6 -4.35 -14.24 -9.07
N MET A 7 -4.22 -13.26 -9.97
CA MET A 7 -4.87 -11.95 -9.81
C MET A 7 -6.39 -12.06 -9.82
N ILE A 8 -6.95 -12.88 -10.71
CA ILE A 8 -8.40 -13.16 -10.76
C ILE A 8 -8.84 -13.85 -9.47
N GLY A 9 -8.10 -14.86 -8.99
CA GLY A 9 -8.40 -15.54 -7.73
C GLY A 9 -8.41 -14.59 -6.54
N PHE A 10 -7.41 -13.68 -6.46
CA PHE A 10 -7.39 -12.63 -5.44
C PHE A 10 -8.59 -11.70 -5.57
N GLY A 11 -8.93 -11.24 -6.77
CA GLY A 11 -10.13 -10.42 -7.04
C GLY A 11 -11.43 -11.09 -6.60
N ILE A 12 -11.58 -12.41 -6.84
CA ILE A 12 -12.73 -13.19 -6.37
C ILE A 12 -12.83 -13.16 -4.84
N VAL A 13 -11.72 -13.42 -4.13
CA VAL A 13 -11.68 -13.31 -2.67
C VAL A 13 -12.09 -11.92 -2.22
N GLN A 14 -11.59 -10.87 -2.89
CA GLN A 14 -11.95 -9.49 -2.57
C GLN A 14 -13.43 -9.19 -2.78
N ILE A 15 -14.08 -9.75 -3.81
CA ILE A 15 -15.53 -9.56 -4.02
C ILE A 15 -16.31 -10.01 -2.78
N PHE A 16 -15.96 -11.16 -2.19
CA PHE A 16 -16.62 -11.68 -0.98
C PHE A 16 -16.36 -10.79 0.24
N PHE A 17 -15.10 -10.47 0.53
CA PHE A 17 -14.75 -9.64 1.69
C PHE A 17 -15.25 -8.20 1.57
N SER A 18 -15.34 -7.68 0.34
CA SER A 18 -15.90 -6.36 0.07
C SER A 18 -17.39 -6.28 0.35
N GLN A 19 -18.10 -7.38 0.63
CA GLN A 19 -19.49 -7.30 1.10
C GLN A 19 -19.62 -7.00 2.59
N ILE A 20 -18.52 -7.00 3.36
CA ILE A 20 -18.55 -6.60 4.77
C ILE A 20 -19.03 -5.15 4.88
N PRO A 21 -20.01 -4.82 5.77
CA PRO A 21 -20.74 -3.55 5.69
C PRO A 21 -19.90 -2.29 5.78
N ASP A 22 -18.97 -2.23 6.73
CA ASP A 22 -18.21 -1.03 7.06
C ASP A 22 -16.82 -1.34 7.67
N PHE A 23 -16.06 -0.28 7.93
CA PHE A 23 -14.70 -0.32 8.48
C PHE A 23 -14.65 -0.89 9.92
N HIS A 24 -15.73 -0.76 10.69
CA HIS A 24 -15.77 -1.27 12.06
C HIS A 24 -15.83 -2.80 12.05
N GLU A 25 -16.64 -3.38 11.17
CA GLU A 25 -16.84 -4.84 11.07
C GLU A 25 -15.61 -5.61 10.55
N ILE A 26 -14.66 -4.93 9.89
CA ILE A 26 -13.40 -5.55 9.42
C ILE A 26 -12.29 -5.59 10.48
N TRP A 27 -12.54 -5.19 11.74
CA TRP A 27 -11.50 -5.07 12.77
C TRP A 27 -10.66 -6.35 12.96
N TRP A 28 -11.30 -7.52 12.91
CA TRP A 28 -10.62 -8.81 13.08
C TRP A 28 -9.70 -9.11 11.89
N LEU A 29 -10.13 -8.75 10.69
CA LEU A 29 -9.37 -8.92 9.46
C LEU A 29 -8.13 -8.01 9.48
N SER A 30 -8.26 -6.80 10.02
CA SER A 30 -7.14 -5.88 10.24
C SER A 30 -6.11 -6.44 11.23
N ILE A 31 -6.54 -7.13 12.30
CA ILE A 31 -5.61 -7.80 13.22
C ILE A 31 -4.87 -8.94 12.53
N VAL A 32 -5.58 -9.79 11.80
CA VAL A 32 -4.96 -10.89 11.03
C VAL A 32 -3.95 -10.33 10.04
N ALA A 33 -4.32 -9.30 9.28
CA ALA A 33 -3.43 -8.65 8.33
C ALA A 33 -2.19 -8.05 9.01
N ALA A 34 -2.33 -7.44 10.19
CA ALA A 34 -1.20 -6.93 10.95
C ALA A 34 -0.24 -8.05 11.38
N ILE A 35 -0.75 -9.14 11.95
CA ILE A 35 0.06 -10.31 12.34
C ILE A 35 0.82 -10.86 11.12
N MET A 36 0.13 -11.05 10.01
CA MET A 36 0.75 -11.55 8.78
C MET A 36 1.81 -10.59 8.24
N SER A 37 1.62 -9.28 8.41
CA SER A 37 2.64 -8.27 8.06
C SER A 37 3.94 -8.45 8.83
N TYR A 38 3.84 -8.65 10.15
CA TYR A 38 4.99 -8.96 10.99
C TYR A 38 5.62 -10.30 10.61
N THR A 39 4.81 -11.31 10.32
CA THR A 39 5.28 -12.64 9.93
C THR A 39 6.15 -12.59 8.67
N TYR A 40 5.64 -12.08 7.54
CA TYR A 40 6.43 -12.07 6.30
C TYR A 40 7.63 -11.13 6.39
N SER A 41 7.51 -9.99 7.10
CA SER A 41 8.61 -9.03 7.23
C SER A 41 9.74 -9.61 8.09
N THR A 42 9.41 -10.33 9.16
CA THR A 42 10.40 -11.01 10.00
C THR A 42 11.08 -12.15 9.26
N ILE A 43 10.32 -12.93 8.48
CA ILE A 43 10.89 -13.97 7.60
C ILE A 43 11.85 -13.35 6.58
N GLY A 44 11.42 -12.30 5.87
CA GLY A 44 12.26 -11.63 4.88
C GLY A 44 13.53 -11.03 5.47
N LEU A 45 13.44 -10.40 6.65
CA LEU A 45 14.59 -9.91 7.40
C LEU A 45 15.54 -11.04 7.80
N GLY A 46 15.01 -12.12 8.39
CA GLY A 46 15.79 -13.27 8.82
C GLY A 46 16.53 -13.93 7.66
N LEU A 47 15.85 -14.13 6.53
CA LEU A 47 16.43 -14.66 5.30
C LEU A 47 17.50 -13.73 4.73
N GLY A 48 17.27 -12.41 4.74
CA GLY A 48 18.26 -11.41 4.35
C GLY A 48 19.54 -11.49 5.18
N ILE A 49 19.41 -11.52 6.50
CA ILE A 49 20.55 -11.65 7.43
C ILE A 49 21.27 -12.99 7.20
N ALA A 50 20.53 -14.09 7.09
CA ALA A 50 21.11 -15.41 6.86
C ALA A 50 21.87 -15.48 5.53
N LYS A 51 21.36 -14.82 4.48
CA LYS A 51 22.03 -14.74 3.18
C LYS A 51 23.31 -13.91 3.23
N VAL A 52 23.31 -12.80 3.96
CA VAL A 52 24.55 -12.02 4.19
C VAL A 52 25.58 -12.87 4.93
N ALA A 53 25.17 -13.61 5.96
CA ALA A 53 26.04 -14.50 6.71
C ALA A 53 26.61 -15.64 5.82
N GLU A 54 25.78 -16.22 4.96
CA GLU A 54 26.19 -17.24 3.98
C GLU A 54 27.18 -16.68 2.95
N ASN A 55 26.90 -15.50 2.39
CA ASN A 55 27.77 -14.83 1.42
C ASN A 55 29.12 -14.38 2.02
N ARG A 56 29.20 -14.26 3.35
CA ARG A 56 30.34 -13.70 4.11
C ARG A 56 30.79 -12.30 3.65
N THR A 57 29.92 -11.61 2.92
CA THR A 57 30.20 -10.33 2.26
C THR A 57 28.91 -9.53 2.12
N ILE A 58 29.04 -8.20 2.12
CA ILE A 58 27.93 -7.28 1.83
C ILE A 58 27.99 -6.95 0.34
N LYS A 59 26.92 -7.27 -0.41
CA LYS A 59 26.86 -7.04 -1.86
C LYS A 59 26.46 -5.61 -2.23
N GLY A 60 25.70 -4.94 -1.35
CA GLY A 60 25.25 -3.57 -1.59
C GLY A 60 26.40 -2.57 -1.64
N THR A 61 26.31 -1.60 -2.55
CA THR A 61 27.27 -0.51 -2.70
C THR A 61 26.67 0.85 -2.32
N LEU A 62 27.50 1.85 -2.04
CA LEU A 62 27.01 3.20 -1.68
C LEU A 62 26.30 3.90 -2.84
N THR A 63 26.72 3.65 -4.07
CA THR A 63 26.21 4.33 -5.27
C THR A 63 25.06 3.60 -5.96
N GLY A 64 24.70 2.40 -5.49
CA GLY A 64 23.76 1.53 -6.21
C GLY A 64 24.31 1.04 -7.53
N VAL A 65 23.39 0.55 -8.37
CA VAL A 65 23.64 -0.02 -9.70
C VAL A 65 24.66 0.79 -10.50
N SER A 66 25.67 0.11 -11.03
CA SER A 66 26.77 0.74 -11.78
C SER A 66 26.32 1.27 -13.14
N ILE A 67 26.93 2.38 -13.58
CA ILE A 67 26.72 2.90 -14.94
C ILE A 67 27.46 1.96 -15.90
N GLY A 68 26.72 1.27 -16.75
CA GLY A 68 27.20 0.16 -17.57
C GLY A 68 26.16 -0.94 -17.67
N ASP A 69 25.61 -1.36 -16.53
CA ASP A 69 24.45 -2.26 -16.45
C ASP A 69 23.15 -1.51 -16.80
N VAL A 70 23.09 -0.23 -16.40
CA VAL A 70 22.04 0.71 -16.76
C VAL A 70 22.62 1.99 -17.32
N THR A 71 21.86 2.68 -18.14
CA THR A 71 22.21 4.04 -18.58
C THR A 71 22.17 5.01 -17.41
N ARG A 72 22.96 6.11 -17.49
CA ARG A 72 22.89 7.22 -16.51
C ARG A 72 21.46 7.70 -16.32
N THR A 73 20.75 7.69 -17.44
CA THR A 73 19.33 7.95 -17.50
C THR A 73 18.58 6.99 -16.58
N GLN A 74 18.44 5.72 -16.93
CA GLN A 74 17.69 4.75 -16.12
C GLN A 74 18.04 4.77 -14.62
N LYS A 75 19.32 4.99 -14.26
CA LYS A 75 19.73 5.19 -12.87
C LYS A 75 19.02 6.35 -12.16
N VAL A 76 18.96 7.54 -12.77
CA VAL A 76 18.27 8.71 -12.20
C VAL A 76 16.76 8.46 -12.06
N TRP A 77 16.15 7.79 -13.04
CA TRP A 77 14.72 7.48 -13.00
C TRP A 77 14.41 6.48 -11.87
N GLY A 78 15.27 5.47 -11.68
CA GLY A 78 15.18 4.54 -10.56
C GLY A 78 15.34 5.20 -9.19
N ILE A 79 16.23 6.20 -9.06
CA ILE A 79 16.35 6.99 -7.82
C ILE A 79 15.04 7.74 -7.53
N PHE A 80 14.47 8.40 -8.54
CA PHE A 80 13.22 9.13 -8.39
C PHE A 80 12.04 8.22 -8.06
N GLN A 81 11.92 7.09 -8.74
CA GLN A 81 10.94 6.05 -8.42
C GLN A 81 11.11 5.55 -6.97
N GLY A 82 12.35 5.34 -6.53
CA GLY A 82 12.67 4.95 -5.15
C GLY A 82 12.17 5.96 -4.12
N LEU A 83 12.28 7.27 -4.38
CA LEU A 83 11.68 8.31 -3.54
C LEU A 83 10.16 8.19 -3.47
N GLY A 84 9.50 7.87 -4.58
CA GLY A 84 8.06 7.59 -4.64
C GLY A 84 7.67 6.36 -3.81
N ASN A 85 8.45 5.28 -3.89
CA ASN A 85 8.23 4.07 -3.09
C ASN A 85 8.34 4.35 -1.59
N ILE A 86 9.33 5.16 -1.17
CA ILE A 86 9.46 5.60 0.22
C ILE A 86 8.25 6.46 0.62
N ALA A 87 7.83 7.40 -0.23
CA ALA A 87 6.68 8.25 0.04
C ALA A 87 5.37 7.43 0.20
N PHE A 88 5.18 6.42 -0.66
CA PHE A 88 4.06 5.48 -0.56
C PHE A 88 4.08 4.73 0.78
N ALA A 89 5.25 4.24 1.20
CA ALA A 89 5.41 3.45 2.41
C ALA A 89 4.96 4.17 3.69
N TYR A 90 4.94 5.51 3.71
CA TYR A 90 4.46 6.32 4.84
C TYR A 90 3.10 6.98 4.60
N SER A 91 2.36 6.62 3.55
CA SER A 91 1.09 7.26 3.18
C SER A 91 -0.15 6.70 3.91
N PHE A 92 -0.11 6.68 5.25
CA PHE A 92 -1.25 6.25 6.09
C PHE A 92 -2.27 7.37 6.39
N SER A 93 -1.94 8.60 6.06
CA SER A 93 -2.76 9.81 6.30
C SER A 93 -4.18 9.70 5.74
N MET A 94 -4.35 9.01 4.61
CA MET A 94 -5.64 8.83 3.91
C MET A 94 -6.67 8.06 4.73
N ILE A 95 -6.23 7.11 5.54
CA ILE A 95 -7.11 6.27 6.39
C ILE A 95 -7.07 6.71 7.86
N LEU A 96 -6.19 7.66 8.21
CA LEU A 96 -5.96 8.05 9.61
C LEU A 96 -7.23 8.58 10.28
N ILE A 97 -8.06 9.34 9.55
CA ILE A 97 -9.29 9.93 10.10
C ILE A 97 -10.32 8.83 10.41
N GLU A 98 -10.49 7.86 9.51
CA GLU A 98 -11.38 6.71 9.73
C GLU A 98 -10.91 5.85 10.92
N ILE A 99 -9.58 5.65 11.04
CA ILE A 99 -9.02 4.97 12.22
C ILE A 99 -9.32 5.77 13.49
N GLN A 100 -9.16 7.10 13.47
CA GLN A 100 -9.44 7.97 14.62
C GLN A 100 -10.90 7.89 15.06
N ASP A 101 -11.85 7.82 14.11
CA ASP A 101 -13.28 7.73 14.39
C ASP A 101 -13.66 6.42 15.11
N THR A 102 -12.85 5.36 14.98
CA THR A 102 -13.08 4.09 15.67
C THR A 102 -12.58 4.04 17.13
N VAL A 103 -11.80 5.04 17.56
CA VAL A 103 -11.16 5.04 18.88
C VAL A 103 -12.16 5.44 19.96
N LYS A 104 -12.34 4.58 20.96
CA LYS A 104 -13.23 4.86 22.09
C LYS A 104 -12.50 5.59 23.21
N SER A 105 -13.20 6.53 23.84
CA SER A 105 -12.81 7.15 25.12
C SER A 105 -13.52 6.44 26.28
N PRO A 106 -12.91 6.29 27.48
CA PRO A 106 -11.58 6.75 27.93
C PRO A 106 -10.42 5.76 27.62
N PRO A 107 -9.15 6.23 27.58
CA PRO A 107 -8.66 7.61 27.73
C PRO A 107 -8.89 8.44 26.45
N SER A 108 -8.64 9.77 26.53
CA SER A 108 -8.83 10.70 25.39
C SER A 108 -8.27 10.16 24.08
N GLU A 109 -9.11 10.13 23.04
CA GLU A 109 -8.75 9.73 21.66
C GLU A 109 -7.44 10.35 21.18
N VAL A 110 -7.25 11.65 21.43
CA VAL A 110 -6.01 12.36 21.03
C VAL A 110 -4.77 11.75 21.69
N LYS A 111 -4.85 11.41 22.98
CA LYS A 111 -3.73 10.78 23.70
C LYS A 111 -3.46 9.38 23.18
N THR A 112 -4.52 8.61 22.94
CA THR A 112 -4.45 7.25 22.41
C THR A 112 -3.83 7.24 21.01
N ILE A 113 -4.34 8.05 20.09
CA ILE A 113 -3.86 8.12 18.71
C ILE A 113 -2.44 8.67 18.63
N LYS A 114 -2.08 9.72 19.38
CA LYS A 114 -0.69 10.21 19.40
C LYS A 114 0.29 9.13 19.85
N LYS A 115 -0.07 8.35 20.87
CA LYS A 115 0.76 7.23 21.34
C LYS A 115 0.84 6.13 20.27
N ALA A 116 -0.30 5.73 19.71
CA ALA A 116 -0.37 4.72 18.67
C ALA A 116 0.45 5.11 17.45
N THR A 117 0.23 6.29 16.86
CA THR A 117 0.97 6.79 15.70
C THR A 117 2.47 6.86 15.95
N LYS A 118 2.91 7.33 17.14
CA LYS A 118 4.34 7.37 17.46
C LYS A 118 4.98 5.97 17.47
N ILE A 119 4.31 4.99 18.08
CA ILE A 119 4.79 3.62 18.14
C ILE A 119 4.75 3.00 16.74
N SER A 120 3.65 3.14 16.01
CA SER A 120 3.48 2.60 14.66
C SER A 120 4.56 3.12 13.71
N ILE A 121 4.79 4.44 13.65
CA ILE A 121 5.83 5.01 12.78
C ILE A 121 7.21 4.47 13.17
N LEU A 122 7.55 4.42 14.45
CA LEU A 122 8.83 3.88 14.90
C LEU A 122 9.03 2.43 14.46
N VAL A 123 8.05 1.57 14.72
CA VAL A 123 8.11 0.15 14.38
C VAL A 123 8.19 -0.04 12.87
N THR A 124 7.33 0.66 12.10
CA THR A 124 7.34 0.63 10.64
C THR A 124 8.67 1.09 10.07
N THR A 125 9.23 2.22 10.53
CA THR A 125 10.54 2.70 10.09
C THR A 125 11.64 1.69 10.35
N LEU A 126 11.64 1.05 11.53
CA LEU A 126 12.62 0.02 11.87
C LEU A 126 12.52 -1.18 10.92
N PHE A 127 11.33 -1.72 10.71
CA PHE A 127 11.15 -2.86 9.80
C PHE A 127 11.53 -2.52 8.35
N TYR A 128 11.15 -1.34 7.85
CA TYR A 128 11.51 -0.92 6.49
C TYR A 128 13.01 -0.76 6.31
N LEU A 129 13.70 -0.11 7.26
CA LEU A 129 15.15 0.03 7.21
C LEU A 129 15.83 -1.33 7.33
N LEU A 130 15.40 -2.19 8.26
CA LEU A 130 16.00 -3.50 8.45
C LEU A 130 15.81 -4.39 7.21
N CYS A 131 14.59 -4.48 6.66
CA CYS A 131 14.32 -5.29 5.47
C CYS A 131 15.03 -4.72 4.23
N GLY A 132 14.97 -3.40 4.01
CA GLY A 132 15.63 -2.73 2.89
C GLY A 132 17.15 -2.90 2.93
N CYS A 133 17.77 -2.62 4.09
CA CYS A 133 19.21 -2.75 4.25
C CYS A 133 19.69 -4.20 4.19
N SER A 134 19.00 -5.14 4.86
CA SER A 134 19.39 -6.56 4.83
C SER A 134 19.20 -7.17 3.44
N GLY A 135 18.10 -6.84 2.74
CA GLY A 135 17.86 -7.26 1.36
C GLY A 135 18.92 -6.73 0.40
N TYR A 136 19.23 -5.43 0.49
CA TYR A 136 20.27 -4.82 -0.34
C TYR A 136 21.67 -5.34 0.02
N ALA A 137 21.95 -5.61 1.29
CA ALA A 137 23.20 -6.25 1.70
C ALA A 137 23.32 -7.69 1.16
N ALA A 138 22.21 -8.44 1.10
CA ALA A 138 22.17 -9.83 0.63
C ALA A 138 22.30 -9.96 -0.89
N PHE A 139 21.67 -9.06 -1.64
CA PHE A 139 21.53 -9.18 -3.11
C PHE A 139 22.23 -8.08 -3.90
N GLY A 140 22.56 -6.94 -3.29
CA GLY A 140 23.17 -5.80 -3.99
C GLY A 140 22.28 -5.29 -5.12
N ASP A 141 22.89 -5.06 -6.28
CA ASP A 141 22.23 -4.49 -7.46
C ASP A 141 21.14 -5.39 -8.06
N THR A 142 21.11 -6.69 -7.70
CA THR A 142 20.09 -7.65 -8.15
C THR A 142 18.95 -7.84 -7.14
N VAL A 143 18.81 -6.94 -6.16
CA VAL A 143 17.72 -7.01 -5.19
C VAL A 143 16.36 -6.89 -5.91
N PRO A 144 15.43 -7.84 -5.70
CA PRO A 144 14.12 -7.79 -6.33
C PRO A 144 13.20 -6.78 -5.61
N GLY A 145 12.20 -6.27 -6.32
CA GLY A 145 11.18 -5.38 -5.74
C GLY A 145 10.40 -6.02 -4.58
N ASN A 146 10.03 -7.30 -4.73
CA ASN A 146 9.55 -8.11 -3.61
C ASN A 146 10.71 -8.93 -3.05
N LEU A 147 11.18 -8.59 -1.85
CA LEU A 147 12.32 -9.22 -1.19
C LEU A 147 12.22 -10.75 -1.14
N LEU A 148 11.03 -11.32 -0.88
CA LEU A 148 10.87 -12.78 -0.75
C LEU A 148 11.12 -13.53 -2.07
N THR A 149 10.93 -12.89 -3.22
CA THR A 149 11.21 -13.54 -4.52
C THR A 149 12.69 -13.83 -4.74
N GLY A 150 13.58 -13.06 -4.10
CA GLY A 150 15.03 -13.29 -4.15
C GLY A 150 15.47 -14.57 -3.44
N PHE A 151 14.58 -15.15 -2.62
CA PHE A 151 14.83 -16.37 -1.86
C PHE A 151 14.14 -17.59 -2.47
N GLY A 152 13.56 -17.55 -3.67
CA GLY A 152 12.78 -18.67 -4.23
C GLY A 152 13.49 -20.03 -4.28
N PHE A 153 14.82 -20.06 -4.24
CA PHE A 153 15.64 -21.28 -4.16
C PHE A 153 16.38 -21.47 -2.82
N TYR A 154 16.03 -20.68 -1.81
CA TYR A 154 16.68 -20.68 -0.50
C TYR A 154 16.13 -21.82 0.36
N ASN A 155 17.02 -22.60 0.96
CA ASN A 155 16.61 -23.64 1.90
C ASN A 155 16.41 -23.02 3.30
N PRO A 156 15.26 -23.26 3.97
CA PRO A 156 14.20 -24.20 3.58
C PRO A 156 13.02 -23.55 2.81
N PHE A 157 12.56 -24.23 1.75
CA PHE A 157 11.46 -23.78 0.88
C PHE A 157 10.14 -23.47 1.61
N TRP A 158 9.79 -24.28 2.62
CA TRP A 158 8.54 -24.12 3.37
C TRP A 158 8.44 -22.75 4.07
N LEU A 159 9.58 -22.15 4.45
CA LEU A 159 9.58 -20.87 5.14
C LEU A 159 9.20 -19.73 4.18
N ILE A 160 9.62 -19.84 2.92
CA ILE A 160 9.25 -18.91 1.85
C ILE A 160 7.77 -19.05 1.51
N ASP A 161 7.24 -20.28 1.48
CA ASP A 161 5.82 -20.53 1.25
C ASP A 161 4.95 -19.90 2.35
N ILE A 162 5.35 -20.02 3.62
CA ILE A 162 4.68 -19.33 4.74
C ILE A 162 4.75 -17.81 4.55
N GLY A 163 5.91 -17.27 4.17
CA GLY A 163 6.09 -15.84 3.91
C GLY A 163 5.16 -15.34 2.80
N ASN A 164 5.07 -16.06 1.68
CA ASN A 164 4.20 -15.71 0.56
C ASN A 164 2.72 -15.84 0.93
N ALA A 165 2.32 -16.88 1.67
CA ALA A 165 0.96 -17.02 2.18
C ALA A 165 0.59 -15.86 3.11
N ALA A 166 1.51 -15.46 4.00
CA ALA A 166 1.32 -14.32 4.88
C ALA A 166 1.18 -13.01 4.08
N ILE A 167 1.96 -12.80 3.01
CA ILE A 167 1.77 -11.65 2.10
C ILE A 167 0.36 -11.65 1.52
N VAL A 168 -0.12 -12.77 0.97
CA VAL A 168 -1.46 -12.84 0.37
C VAL A 168 -2.54 -12.50 1.41
N ILE A 169 -2.49 -13.10 2.60
CA ILE A 169 -3.46 -12.84 3.67
C ILE A 169 -3.40 -11.38 4.14
N HIS A 170 -2.18 -10.83 4.29
CA HIS A 170 -2.00 -9.42 4.62
C HIS A 170 -2.64 -8.50 3.58
N LEU A 171 -2.41 -8.77 2.29
CA LEU A 171 -2.99 -7.99 1.19
C LEU A 171 -4.51 -8.11 1.12
N VAL A 172 -5.09 -9.25 1.54
CA VAL A 172 -6.55 -9.38 1.67
C VAL A 172 -7.10 -8.34 2.62
N GLY A 173 -6.57 -8.27 3.84
CA GLY A 173 -7.03 -7.27 4.82
C GLY A 173 -6.64 -5.84 4.44
N GLY A 174 -5.44 -5.63 3.90
CA GLY A 174 -4.98 -4.32 3.45
C GLY A 174 -5.91 -3.71 2.40
N TYR A 175 -6.32 -4.50 1.39
CA TYR A 175 -7.29 -4.05 0.40
C TYR A 175 -8.58 -3.55 1.06
N GLN A 176 -9.15 -4.34 1.99
CA GLN A 176 -10.40 -3.99 2.67
C GLN A 176 -10.28 -2.70 3.49
N VAL A 177 -9.18 -2.52 4.22
CA VAL A 177 -8.91 -1.28 4.98
C VAL A 177 -8.95 -0.05 4.06
N PHE A 178 -8.45 -0.15 2.83
CA PHE A 178 -8.47 0.98 1.88
C PHE A 178 -9.80 1.17 1.14
N VAL A 179 -10.50 0.10 0.74
CA VAL A 179 -11.70 0.25 -0.08
C VAL A 179 -12.97 0.51 0.71
N GLN A 180 -13.05 0.09 1.98
CA GLN A 180 -14.27 0.26 2.78
C GLN A 180 -14.67 1.73 2.98
N PRO A 181 -13.76 2.69 3.25
CA PRO A 181 -14.12 4.11 3.32
C PRO A 181 -14.65 4.65 1.98
N LEU A 182 -14.07 4.22 0.86
CA LEU A 182 -14.55 4.58 -0.47
C LEU A 182 -15.96 4.04 -0.72
N PHE A 183 -16.22 2.80 -0.32
CA PHE A 183 -17.54 2.18 -0.39
C PHE A 183 -18.58 2.93 0.43
N ALA A 184 -18.25 3.26 1.68
CA ALA A 184 -19.11 4.04 2.55
C ALA A 184 -19.42 5.43 1.95
N PHE A 185 -18.42 6.11 1.37
CA PHE A 185 -18.60 7.41 0.73
C PHE A 185 -19.55 7.34 -0.47
N VAL A 186 -19.30 6.44 -1.43
CA VAL A 186 -20.12 6.31 -2.64
C VAL A 186 -21.55 5.90 -2.29
N GLU A 187 -21.72 4.93 -1.39
CA GLU A 187 -23.04 4.49 -0.95
C GLU A 187 -23.81 5.62 -0.28
N LYS A 188 -23.19 6.36 0.65
CA LYS A 188 -23.82 7.49 1.32
C LYS A 188 -24.30 8.56 0.35
N GLU A 189 -23.50 8.90 -0.67
CA GLU A 189 -23.89 9.90 -1.66
C GLU A 189 -25.01 9.39 -2.58
N VAL A 190 -25.00 8.10 -2.93
CA VAL A 190 -26.10 7.48 -3.68
C VAL A 190 -27.38 7.40 -2.86
N SER A 191 -27.32 7.03 -1.57
CA SER A 191 -28.49 7.00 -0.68
C SER A 191 -29.15 8.39 -0.56
N LYS A 192 -28.34 9.45 -0.47
CA LYS A 192 -28.84 10.84 -0.40
C LYS A 192 -29.49 11.29 -1.71
N LYS A 193 -28.85 11.01 -2.84
CA LYS A 193 -29.27 11.55 -4.15
C LYS A 193 -30.34 10.70 -4.84
N TRP A 194 -30.29 9.38 -4.65
CA TRP A 194 -31.21 8.41 -5.23
C TRP A 194 -31.69 7.38 -4.21
N PRO A 195 -32.54 7.77 -3.23
CA PRO A 195 -32.97 6.89 -2.14
C PRO A 195 -33.67 5.60 -2.63
N LYS A 196 -34.36 5.66 -3.77
CA LYS A 196 -35.06 4.51 -4.39
C LYS A 196 -34.13 3.43 -4.93
N VAL A 197 -32.87 3.77 -5.21
CA VAL A 197 -31.85 2.82 -5.71
C VAL A 197 -31.26 2.05 -4.52
N ASP A 198 -31.00 2.76 -3.42
CA ASP A 198 -30.41 2.20 -2.21
C ASP A 198 -31.41 1.40 -1.34
N SER A 199 -32.71 1.71 -1.43
CA SER A 199 -33.74 1.03 -0.63
C SER A 199 -34.07 -0.41 -1.07
N LYS A 200 -33.53 -0.89 -2.19
CA LYS A 200 -33.76 -2.26 -2.68
C LYS A 200 -32.95 -3.27 -1.87
N THR A 201 -33.53 -3.66 -0.73
CA THR A 201 -32.99 -4.69 0.15
C THR A 201 -33.71 -6.03 -0.07
N PHE A 202 -32.93 -7.09 -0.23
CA PHE A 202 -33.41 -8.46 -0.36
C PHE A 202 -33.02 -9.23 0.89
N LYS A 203 -33.99 -9.84 1.56
CA LYS A 203 -33.72 -10.77 2.66
C LYS A 203 -33.36 -12.12 2.07
N ILE A 204 -32.12 -12.54 2.27
CA ILE A 204 -31.68 -13.89 1.91
C ILE A 204 -31.56 -14.69 3.20
N SER A 205 -32.29 -15.80 3.22
CA SER A 205 -32.20 -16.78 4.28
C SER A 205 -31.35 -17.93 3.77
N ILE A 206 -30.16 -18.12 4.35
CA ILE A 206 -29.31 -19.28 4.09
C ILE A 206 -29.57 -20.28 5.23
N PRO A 207 -29.84 -21.57 4.93
CA PRO A 207 -29.97 -22.59 5.98
C PRO A 207 -28.74 -22.61 6.90
N GLY A 208 -28.96 -22.35 8.20
CA GLY A 208 -27.90 -22.35 9.21
C GLY A 208 -27.28 -20.98 9.55
N LEU A 209 -27.66 -19.90 8.85
CA LEU A 209 -27.23 -18.52 9.16
C LEU A 209 -28.43 -17.62 9.46
N SER A 210 -28.20 -16.55 10.21
CA SER A 210 -29.23 -15.52 10.40
C SER A 210 -29.57 -14.85 9.06
N PRO A 211 -30.85 -14.51 8.81
CA PRO A 211 -31.24 -13.82 7.58
C PRO A 211 -30.48 -12.50 7.45
N PHE A 212 -29.83 -12.27 6.32
CA PHE A 212 -29.11 -11.03 6.05
C PHE A 212 -29.82 -10.20 4.98
N ASN A 213 -29.85 -8.89 5.19
CA ASN A 213 -30.39 -7.93 4.23
C ASN A 213 -29.30 -7.59 3.22
N LEU A 214 -29.42 -8.08 1.98
CA LEU A 214 -28.56 -7.64 0.88
C LEU A 214 -29.12 -6.39 0.23
N ASN A 215 -28.31 -5.35 0.18
CA ASN A 215 -28.55 -4.19 -0.67
C ASN A 215 -28.02 -4.52 -2.08
N LEU A 216 -28.90 -4.51 -3.08
CA LEU A 216 -28.51 -4.87 -4.45
C LEU A 216 -27.54 -3.87 -5.07
N PHE A 217 -27.70 -2.58 -4.77
CA PHE A 217 -26.77 -1.56 -5.23
C PHE A 217 -25.37 -1.80 -4.66
N ARG A 218 -25.27 -2.00 -3.34
CA ARG A 218 -24.00 -2.36 -2.66
C ARG A 218 -23.33 -3.54 -3.34
N LEU A 219 -24.06 -4.64 -3.53
CA LEU A 219 -23.52 -5.86 -4.12
C LEU A 219 -22.96 -5.61 -5.52
N VAL A 220 -23.76 -5.01 -6.40
CA VAL A 220 -23.38 -4.80 -7.81
C VAL A 220 -22.21 -3.83 -7.90
N TRP A 221 -22.29 -2.67 -7.26
CA TRP A 221 -21.27 -1.64 -7.42
C TRP A 221 -19.92 -2.09 -6.84
N ARG A 222 -19.89 -2.68 -5.64
CA ARG A 222 -18.64 -3.15 -5.03
C ARG A 222 -18.02 -4.27 -5.86
N THR A 223 -18.83 -5.16 -6.43
CA THR A 223 -18.35 -6.22 -7.34
C THR A 223 -17.75 -5.63 -8.61
N VAL A 224 -18.44 -4.69 -9.25
CA VAL A 224 -17.94 -3.99 -10.45
C VAL A 224 -16.64 -3.25 -10.14
N PHE A 225 -16.54 -2.59 -8.99
CA PHE A 225 -15.31 -1.91 -8.56
C PHE A 225 -14.13 -2.89 -8.45
N VAL A 226 -14.32 -4.03 -7.77
CA VAL A 226 -13.26 -5.04 -7.62
C VAL A 226 -12.86 -5.65 -8.97
N ILE A 227 -13.82 -5.88 -9.87
CA ILE A 227 -13.52 -6.36 -11.23
C ILE A 227 -12.66 -5.34 -11.99
N ILE A 228 -13.03 -4.06 -11.94
CA ILE A 228 -12.29 -2.99 -12.61
C ILE A 228 -10.87 -2.89 -12.07
N THR A 229 -10.69 -2.88 -10.74
CA THR A 229 -9.35 -2.79 -10.14
C THR A 229 -8.51 -4.02 -10.47
N THR A 230 -9.11 -5.22 -10.49
CA THR A 230 -8.43 -6.47 -10.90
C THR A 230 -7.97 -6.42 -12.36
N VAL A 231 -8.82 -5.94 -13.27
CA VAL A 231 -8.45 -5.78 -14.69
C VAL A 231 -7.34 -4.75 -14.86
N ILE A 232 -7.38 -3.63 -14.15
CA ILE A 232 -6.30 -2.64 -14.16
C ILE A 232 -4.99 -3.26 -13.67
N SER A 233 -5.01 -4.04 -12.58
CA SER A 233 -3.82 -4.74 -12.07
C SER A 233 -3.25 -5.74 -13.09
N MET A 234 -4.10 -6.40 -13.87
CA MET A 234 -3.66 -7.30 -14.94
C MET A 234 -3.05 -6.55 -16.14
N LEU A 235 -3.48 -5.31 -16.40
CA LEU A 235 -2.97 -4.50 -17.50
C LEU A 235 -1.61 -3.86 -17.18
N ILE A 236 -1.37 -3.53 -15.91
CA ILE A 236 -0.18 -2.78 -15.47
C ILE A 236 0.43 -3.46 -14.23
N PRO A 237 1.04 -4.66 -14.37
CA PRO A 237 1.58 -5.42 -13.23
C PRO A 237 2.97 -4.94 -12.76
N PHE A 238 3.32 -3.66 -12.96
CA PHE A 238 4.62 -3.09 -12.61
C PHE A 238 4.59 -2.57 -11.17
N PHE A 239 4.78 -3.49 -10.21
CA PHE A 239 4.56 -3.21 -8.79
C PHE A 239 5.29 -1.95 -8.30
N ASN A 240 6.60 -1.86 -8.49
CA ASN A 240 7.39 -0.74 -7.98
C ASN A 240 7.04 0.59 -8.68
N ASP A 241 6.78 0.59 -9.98
CA ASP A 241 6.50 1.83 -10.72
C ASP A 241 5.10 2.35 -10.42
N VAL A 242 4.12 1.46 -10.28
CA VAL A 242 2.76 1.81 -9.86
C VAL A 242 2.76 2.34 -8.42
N LEU A 243 3.48 1.68 -7.50
CA LEU A 243 3.61 2.17 -6.12
C LEU A 243 4.32 3.53 -6.06
N GLY A 244 5.39 3.70 -6.83
CA GLY A 244 6.13 4.96 -6.91
C GLY A 244 5.24 6.10 -7.40
N LEU A 245 4.40 5.83 -8.40
CA LEU A 245 3.46 6.80 -8.95
C LEU A 245 2.34 7.16 -7.96
N ILE A 246 1.69 6.16 -7.37
CA ILE A 246 0.62 6.38 -6.37
C ILE A 246 1.19 7.12 -5.15
N GLY A 247 2.38 6.73 -4.69
CA GLY A 247 3.10 7.39 -3.61
C GLY A 247 3.37 8.85 -3.93
N ALA A 248 3.91 9.14 -5.10
CA ALA A 248 4.20 10.50 -5.54
C ALA A 248 2.94 11.37 -5.63
N LEU A 249 1.87 10.86 -6.24
CA LEU A 249 0.62 11.62 -6.43
C LEU A 249 -0.16 11.83 -5.13
N GLY A 250 -0.13 10.86 -4.21
CA GLY A 250 -0.83 10.96 -2.93
C GLY A 250 -0.06 11.73 -1.86
N PHE A 251 1.27 11.58 -1.81
CA PHE A 251 2.09 12.06 -0.70
C PHE A 251 2.03 13.57 -0.49
N TRP A 252 2.37 14.38 -1.51
CA TRP A 252 2.38 15.83 -1.33
C TRP A 252 0.99 16.40 -1.01
N PRO A 253 -0.07 16.18 -1.82
CA PRO A 253 -1.35 16.85 -1.57
C PRO A 253 -2.01 16.36 -0.27
N LEU A 254 -2.00 15.06 0.01
CA LEU A 254 -2.79 14.46 1.10
C LEU A 254 -2.00 14.32 2.41
N THR A 255 -0.71 14.00 2.35
CA THR A 255 0.11 13.77 3.56
C THR A 255 0.82 15.03 4.04
N VAL A 256 1.16 15.96 3.13
CA VAL A 256 1.95 17.14 3.47
C VAL A 256 1.14 18.43 3.35
N TYR A 257 0.74 18.83 2.14
CA TYR A 257 0.13 20.11 1.86
C TYR A 257 -1.15 20.33 2.65
N PHE A 258 -2.12 19.41 2.52
CA PHE A 258 -3.42 19.58 3.16
C PHE A 258 -3.33 19.63 4.70
N PRO A 259 -2.64 18.70 5.39
CA PRO A 259 -2.45 18.80 6.85
C PRO A 259 -1.66 20.05 7.29
N VAL A 260 -0.65 20.48 6.53
CA VAL A 260 0.13 21.68 6.84
C VAL A 260 -0.74 22.95 6.76
N GLU A 261 -1.52 23.10 5.70
CA GLU A 261 -2.43 24.24 5.54
C GLU A 261 -3.53 24.24 6.59
N MET A 262 -4.13 23.08 6.86
CA MET A 262 -5.07 22.93 7.97
C MET A 262 -4.45 23.38 9.29
N TYR A 263 -3.22 22.97 9.58
CA TYR A 263 -2.53 23.33 10.81
C TYR A 263 -2.24 24.84 10.90
N ILE A 264 -1.80 25.47 9.80
CA ILE A 264 -1.56 26.92 9.74
C ILE A 264 -2.84 27.70 10.03
N ILE A 265 -3.96 27.30 9.41
CA ILE A 265 -5.26 27.96 9.57
C ILE A 265 -5.78 27.76 11.00
N GLN A 266 -5.81 26.52 11.49
CA GLN A 266 -6.35 26.19 12.82
C GLN A 266 -5.56 26.82 13.96
N MET A 267 -4.22 26.87 13.84
CA MET A 267 -3.35 27.50 14.84
C MET A 267 -3.14 29.00 14.60
N LYS A 268 -3.81 29.59 13.60
CA LYS A 268 -3.70 31.02 13.22
C LYS A 268 -2.25 31.49 13.12
N ILE A 269 -1.39 30.69 12.48
CA ILE A 269 0.04 30.97 12.39
C ILE A 269 0.24 32.22 11.50
N PRO A 270 0.91 33.29 11.98
CA PRO A 270 1.12 34.48 11.18
C PRO A 270 1.96 34.18 9.93
N LYS A 271 1.51 34.68 8.77
CA LYS A 271 2.28 34.63 7.52
C LYS A 271 3.67 35.25 7.75
N TRP A 272 4.70 34.66 7.14
CA TRP A 272 6.10 35.06 7.28
C TRP A 272 6.72 34.91 8.68
N SER A 273 6.00 34.37 9.66
CA SER A 273 6.64 33.92 10.89
C SER A 273 7.63 32.78 10.59
N LYS A 274 8.65 32.61 11.44
CA LYS A 274 9.64 31.52 11.30
C LYS A 274 8.98 30.15 11.12
N LYS A 275 7.91 29.90 11.87
CA LYS A 275 7.14 28.65 11.83
C LYS A 275 6.37 28.49 10.51
N TRP A 276 5.76 29.56 10.00
CA TRP A 276 5.09 29.54 8.71
C TRP A 276 6.08 29.26 7.57
N VAL A 277 7.21 29.96 7.56
CA VAL A 277 8.27 29.78 6.53
C VAL A 277 8.79 28.34 6.58
N TYR A 278 9.06 27.79 7.76
CA TYR A 278 9.47 26.39 7.91
C TYR A 278 8.46 25.40 7.30
N LEU A 279 7.18 25.55 7.63
CA LEU A 279 6.12 24.68 7.13
C LEU A 279 5.94 24.78 5.60
N GLN A 280 6.05 25.98 5.05
CA GLN A 280 5.97 26.20 3.60
C GLN A 280 7.18 25.64 2.88
N MET A 281 8.40 25.83 3.41
CA MET A 281 9.62 25.23 2.84
C MET A 281 9.53 23.70 2.84
N LEU A 282 9.03 23.10 3.92
CA LEU A 282 8.78 21.66 3.98
C LEU A 282 7.79 21.21 2.88
N SER A 283 6.68 21.92 2.73
CA SER A 283 5.67 21.62 1.71
C SER A 283 6.23 21.70 0.29
N VAL A 284 6.97 22.78 -0.03
CA VAL A 284 7.62 22.96 -1.34
C VAL A 284 8.69 21.89 -1.59
N PHE A 285 9.49 21.54 -0.59
CA PHE A 285 10.46 20.45 -0.71
C PHE A 285 9.78 19.12 -1.04
N CYS A 286 8.73 18.76 -0.29
CA CYS A 286 7.97 17.54 -0.55
C CYS A 286 7.24 17.56 -1.91
N PHE A 287 6.82 18.74 -2.38
CA PHE A 287 6.28 18.90 -3.73
C PHE A 287 7.32 18.55 -4.80
N ILE A 288 8.53 19.09 -4.69
CA ILE A 288 9.62 18.82 -5.63
C ILE A 288 9.95 17.32 -5.64
N VAL A 289 10.07 16.70 -4.46
CA VAL A 289 10.30 15.25 -4.33
C VAL A 289 9.20 14.46 -5.02
N SER A 290 7.94 14.83 -4.82
CA SER A 290 6.79 14.17 -5.45
C SER A 290 6.76 14.35 -6.97
N ALA A 291 7.12 15.53 -7.47
CA ALA A 291 7.21 15.79 -8.90
C ALA A 291 8.30 14.94 -9.56
N LEU A 292 9.49 14.88 -8.95
CA LEU A 292 10.59 14.01 -9.43
C LEU A 292 10.17 12.55 -9.40
N ALA A 293 9.59 12.08 -8.29
CA ALA A 293 9.11 10.71 -8.16
C ALA A 293 8.04 10.33 -9.18
N THR A 294 7.14 11.27 -9.53
CA THR A 294 6.16 11.10 -10.60
C THR A 294 6.86 10.88 -11.95
N VAL A 295 7.84 11.71 -12.29
CA VAL A 295 8.61 11.58 -13.55
C VAL A 295 9.36 10.25 -13.61
N GLY A 296 10.02 9.85 -12.52
CA GLY A 296 10.73 8.58 -12.42
C GLY A 296 9.80 7.38 -12.65
N SER A 297 8.68 7.35 -11.93
CA SER A 297 7.71 6.25 -11.98
C SER A 297 7.00 6.16 -13.33
N VAL A 298 6.59 7.29 -13.93
CA VAL A 298 5.98 7.30 -15.26
C VAL A 298 6.95 6.76 -16.32
N ALA A 299 8.21 7.16 -16.27
CA ALA A 299 9.18 6.63 -17.23
C ALA A 299 9.46 5.14 -17.02
N GLY A 300 9.50 4.67 -15.76
CA GLY A 300 9.60 3.26 -15.43
C GLY A 300 8.46 2.45 -16.05
N ILE A 301 7.20 2.88 -15.84
CA ILE A 301 6.02 2.30 -16.50
C ILE A 301 6.17 2.28 -18.02
N ILE A 302 6.58 3.40 -18.64
CA ILE A 302 6.74 3.48 -20.10
C ILE A 302 7.83 2.51 -20.60
N LEU A 303 8.94 2.37 -19.87
CA LEU A 303 10.00 1.44 -20.23
C LEU A 303 9.55 -0.01 -20.13
N ASP A 304 8.80 -0.35 -19.07
CA ASP A 304 8.29 -1.70 -18.88
C ASP A 304 7.19 -2.06 -19.88
N LEU A 305 6.29 -1.12 -20.20
CA LEU A 305 5.24 -1.29 -21.21
C LEU A 305 5.78 -1.61 -22.60
N LYS A 306 7.00 -1.18 -22.95
CA LYS A 306 7.62 -1.52 -24.25
C LYS A 306 7.87 -3.02 -24.40
N ASN A 307 8.11 -3.71 -23.28
CA ASN A 307 8.45 -5.13 -23.26
C ASN A 307 7.26 -6.01 -22.84
N TYR A 308 6.24 -5.41 -22.23
CA TYR A 308 5.08 -6.13 -21.71
C TYR A 308 3.99 -6.33 -22.78
N LYS A 309 3.47 -7.56 -22.86
CA LYS A 309 2.30 -7.90 -23.69
C LYS A 309 1.11 -8.22 -22.78
N PRO A 310 0.11 -7.33 -22.68
CA PRO A 310 -1.07 -7.57 -21.85
C PRO A 310 -1.78 -8.85 -22.26
N PHE A 311 -2.16 -9.67 -21.27
CA PHE A 311 -2.89 -10.94 -21.47
C PHE A 311 -2.20 -11.96 -22.39
N GLY A 312 -0.88 -11.85 -22.58
CA GLY A 312 -0.11 -12.85 -23.32
C GLY A 312 -0.24 -14.24 -22.69
N LEU A 313 -0.55 -15.24 -23.51
CA LEU A 313 -0.40 -16.64 -23.18
C LEU A 313 1.02 -17.04 -23.57
N ASP A 314 1.91 -17.20 -22.58
CA ASP A 314 3.16 -17.92 -22.81
C ASP A 314 2.79 -19.40 -22.99
N TYR A 315 2.76 -19.86 -24.25
CA TYR A 315 2.76 -21.28 -24.60
C TYR A 315 4.21 -21.78 -24.69
#